data_AF-A0A4V1UAD3-F1
#
_entry.id   AF-A0A4V1UAD3-F1
#
_cell.length_a   1.000
_cell.length_b   1.000
_cell.length_c   1.000
_cell.angle_alpha   90.00
_cell.angle_beta   90.00
_cell.angle_gamma   90.00
#
_symmetry.space_group_name_H-M   'P 1'
#
loop_
_entity.id
_entity.type
_entity.pdbx_description
1 polymer ?
#
loop_
_entity_poly.entity_id
_entity_poly.type
_entity_poly.pdbx_seq_one_letter_code
_entity_poly.pdbx_strand_id
1 'polypeptide(L)'
;MRQLFFFVITALILFSCKKEAAPVDAPPVTPSMYFPPIGSTGWEITTPASLNWNETELNNLYTYLQQKNTKAFIILKDGKIVAEKY
;
A
#
# COMPACT_ATOMS: atom_id res chain seq x y z
N MET A 1 42.93 -8.60 15.52
CA MET A 1 41.87 -9.59 15.19
C MET A 1 40.46 -9.02 15.40
N ARG A 2 40.07 -8.52 16.59
CA ARG A 2 38.72 -7.95 16.84
C ARG A 2 38.39 -6.69 16.03
N GLN A 3 39.35 -5.78 15.84
CA GLN A 3 39.16 -4.56 15.03
C GLN A 3 39.04 -4.85 13.53
N LEU A 4 39.75 -5.89 13.05
CA LEU A 4 39.67 -6.34 11.65
C LEU A 4 38.28 -6.90 11.32
N PHE A 5 37.67 -7.59 12.29
CA PHE A 5 36.32 -8.14 12.18
C PHE A 5 35.25 -7.04 12.04
N PHE A 6 35.37 -5.93 12.77
CA PHE A 6 34.48 -4.77 12.62
C PHE A 6 34.59 -4.14 11.23
N PHE A 7 35.80 -3.97 10.69
CA PHE A 7 36.00 -3.44 9.34
C PHE A 7 35.43 -4.35 8.24
N VAL A 8 35.52 -5.68 8.41
CA VAL A 8 34.96 -6.65 7.45
C VAL A 8 33.43 -6.65 7.47
N ILE A 9 32.80 -6.51 8.64
CA ILE A 9 31.35 -6.39 8.77
C ILE A 9 30.85 -5.09 8.12
N THR A 10 31.51 -3.96 8.37
CA THR A 10 31.13 -2.68 7.75
C THR A 10 31.27 -2.72 6.22
N ALA A 11 32.29 -3.40 5.69
CA ALA A 11 32.46 -3.59 4.25
C ALA A 11 31.36 -4.47 3.62
N LEU A 12 30.87 -5.50 4.33
CA LEU A 12 29.78 -6.36 3.84
C LEU A 12 28.44 -5.64 3.70
N ILE A 13 28.17 -4.64 4.56
CA ILE A 13 26.89 -3.90 4.56
C ILE A 13 26.83 -2.91 3.38
N LEU A 14 27.98 -2.47 2.85
CA LEU A 14 28.05 -1.51 1.75
C LEU A 14 27.83 -2.11 0.35
N PHE A 15 27.77 -3.45 0.22
CA PHE A 15 27.57 -4.13 -1.08
C PHE A 15 26.15 -4.67 -1.32
N SER A 16 25.23 -4.55 -0.35
CA SER A 16 23.89 -5.16 -0.45
C SER A 16 22.82 -4.21 -0.99
N CYS A 17 23.10 -3.56 -2.12
CA CYS A 17 22.04 -2.95 -2.92
C CYS A 17 22.34 -3.15 -4.41
N LYS A 18 21.92 -4.30 -4.94
CA LYS A 18 21.70 -4.48 -6.37
C LYS A 18 20.19 -4.42 -6.60
N LYS A 19 19.71 -3.38 -7.28
CA LYS A 19 18.39 -3.42 -7.90
C LYS A 19 18.52 -4.34 -9.11
N GLU A 20 17.95 -5.54 -9.03
CA GLU A 20 17.73 -6.34 -10.24
C GLU A 20 16.69 -5.59 -11.08
N ALA A 21 17.11 -5.12 -12.25
CA ALA A 21 16.18 -4.67 -13.27
C ALA A 21 15.44 -5.91 -13.76
N ALA A 22 14.11 -5.84 -13.77
CA ALA A 22 13.28 -6.90 -14.34
C ALA A 22 13.69 -7.20 -15.79
N PRO A 23 13.51 -8.44 -16.28
CA PRO A 23 13.78 -8.81 -17.66
C PRO A 23 13.06 -7.85 -18.62
N VAL A 24 13.81 -7.32 -19.60
CA VAL A 24 13.40 -6.24 -20.50
C VAL A 24 12.31 -6.66 -21.50
N ASP A 25 11.90 -7.93 -21.51
CA ASP A 25 11.00 -8.52 -22.52
C ASP A 25 9.57 -8.85 -22.03
N ALA A 26 9.24 -8.59 -20.76
CA ALA A 26 7.85 -8.64 -20.32
C ALA A 26 7.32 -7.20 -20.21
N PRO A 27 6.24 -6.81 -20.92
CA PRO A 27 5.60 -5.53 -20.64
C PRO A 27 5.25 -5.52 -19.15
N PRO A 28 5.55 -4.44 -18.41
CA PRO A 28 5.16 -4.35 -17.02
C PRO A 28 3.63 -4.48 -16.98
N VAL A 29 3.12 -5.62 -16.50
CA VAL A 29 1.74 -5.79 -16.09
C VAL A 29 1.58 -5.01 -14.78
N THR A 30 1.76 -3.69 -14.86
CA THR A 30 1.23 -2.80 -13.84
C THR A 30 -0.29 -2.89 -13.97
N PRO A 31 -1.01 -3.39 -12.96
CA PRO A 31 -2.47 -3.32 -12.99
C PRO A 31 -2.85 -1.87 -13.25
N SER A 32 -3.66 -1.63 -14.27
CA SER A 32 -4.07 -0.27 -14.64
C SER A 32 -4.78 0.35 -13.44
N MET A 33 -4.27 1.48 -12.95
CA MET A 33 -4.91 2.22 -11.87
C MET A 33 -6.28 2.71 -12.34
N TYR A 34 -7.32 2.50 -11.53
CA TYR A 34 -8.65 3.02 -11.81
C TYR A 34 -8.69 4.53 -11.56
N PHE A 35 -9.36 5.25 -12.46
CA PHE A 35 -9.73 6.65 -12.27
C PHE A 35 -11.24 6.80 -12.55
N PRO A 36 -11.97 7.57 -11.73
CA PRO A 36 -13.39 7.79 -11.96
C PRO A 36 -13.63 8.49 -13.31
N PRO A 37 -14.73 8.18 -14.02
CA PRO A 37 -15.06 8.84 -15.28
C PRO A 37 -15.24 10.35 -15.11
N ILE A 38 -14.66 11.12 -16.02
CA ILE A 38 -14.80 12.59 -16.04
C ILE A 38 -16.29 12.96 -16.19
N GLY A 39 -16.78 13.85 -15.33
CA GLY A 39 -18.18 14.28 -15.34
C GLY A 39 -19.16 13.32 -14.65
N SER A 40 -18.65 12.25 -14.02
CA SER A 40 -19.44 11.33 -13.20
C SER A 40 -19.14 11.52 -11.71
N THR A 41 -20.12 11.21 -10.87
CA THR A 41 -19.94 11.06 -9.41
C THR A 41 -19.70 9.61 -9.01
N GLY A 42 -19.80 8.66 -9.94
CA GLY A 42 -19.66 7.23 -9.69
C GLY A 42 -18.20 6.80 -9.60
N TRP A 43 -17.82 6.26 -8.44
CA TRP A 43 -16.55 5.56 -8.23
C TRP A 43 -16.79 4.06 -8.18
N GLU A 44 -15.84 3.29 -8.73
CA GLU A 44 -15.84 1.84 -8.52
C GLU A 44 -15.48 1.49 -7.08
N ILE A 45 -16.12 0.43 -6.58
CA ILE A 45 -15.95 -0.08 -5.22
C ILE A 45 -15.33 -1.48 -5.28
N THR A 46 -14.39 -1.74 -4.38
CA THR A 46 -13.92 -3.09 -4.06
C THR A 46 -14.22 -3.38 -2.59
N THR A 47 -14.53 -4.62 -2.24
CA THR A 47 -14.92 -4.95 -0.86
C THR A 47 -13.69 -5.34 -0.04
N PRO A 48 -13.64 -4.97 1.25
CA PRO A 48 -12.59 -5.46 2.17
C PRO A 48 -12.46 -6.99 2.14
N ALA A 49 -13.58 -7.72 2.11
CA ALA A 49 -13.61 -9.17 1.98
C ALA A 49 -12.89 -9.69 0.72
N SER A 50 -13.10 -9.07 -0.45
CA SER A 50 -12.44 -9.46 -1.70
C SER A 50 -10.91 -9.27 -1.66
N LEU A 51 -10.44 -8.41 -0.76
CA LEU A 51 -9.03 -8.15 -0.49
C LEU A 51 -8.47 -8.99 0.67
N ASN A 52 -9.28 -9.87 1.27
CA ASN A 52 -8.98 -10.61 2.50
C ASN A 52 -8.55 -9.71 3.66
N TRP A 53 -9.14 -8.52 3.78
CA TRP A 53 -8.86 -7.61 4.89
C TRP A 53 -9.50 -8.10 6.18
N ASN A 54 -8.85 -7.79 7.30
CA ASN A 54 -9.41 -8.04 8.62
C ASN A 54 -10.50 -7.00 8.92
N GLU A 55 -11.77 -7.37 8.74
CA GLU A 55 -12.91 -6.49 8.97
C GLU A 55 -13.06 -6.09 10.45
N THR A 56 -12.55 -6.89 11.39
CA THR A 56 -12.53 -6.52 12.81
C THR A 56 -11.66 -5.29 13.04
N GLU A 57 -10.47 -5.24 12.43
CA GLU A 57 -9.59 -4.07 12.54
C GLU A 57 -10.13 -2.86 11.79
N LEU A 58 -10.87 -3.10 10.69
CA LEU A 58 -11.56 -2.03 9.98
C LEU A 58 -12.65 -1.38 10.86
N ASN A 59 -13.36 -2.17 11.66
CA ASN A 59 -14.32 -1.67 12.64
C ASN A 59 -13.64 -0.93 13.81
N ASN A 60 -12.48 -1.39 14.27
CA ASN A 60 -11.67 -0.68 15.26
C ASN A 60 -11.24 0.70 14.73
N LEU A 61 -10.82 0.77 13.47
CA LEU A 61 -10.51 2.03 12.79
C LEU A 61 -11.72 2.97 12.77
N TYR A 62 -12.91 2.49 12.38
CA TYR A 62 -14.12 3.32 12.38
C TYR A 62 -14.45 3.89 13.77
N THR A 63 -14.29 3.08 14.81
CA THR A 63 -14.46 3.53 16.20
C THR A 63 -13.47 4.64 16.54
N TYR A 64 -12.20 4.48 16.16
CA TYR A 64 -11.18 5.51 16.35
C TYR A 64 -11.51 6.81 15.61
N LEU A 65 -11.93 6.73 14.34
CA LEU A 65 -12.28 7.90 13.54
C LEU A 65 -13.38 8.72 14.20
N GLN A 66 -14.41 8.05 14.72
CA GLN A 66 -15.50 8.69 15.47
C GLN A 66 -14.99 9.36 16.75
N GLN A 67 -14.18 8.66 17.54
CA GLN A 67 -13.58 9.22 18.77
C GLN A 67 -12.72 10.45 18.51
N LYS A 68 -12.13 10.56 17.32
CA LYS A 68 -11.34 11.71 16.88
C LYS A 68 -12.14 12.80 16.19
N ASN A 69 -13.47 12.71 16.16
CA ASN A 69 -14.34 13.64 15.46
C ASN A 69 -13.94 13.84 13.99
N THR A 70 -13.51 12.76 13.34
CA THR A 70 -13.17 12.77 11.91
C THR A 70 -14.43 12.99 11.10
N LYS A 71 -14.45 14.02 10.24
CA LYS A 71 -15.63 14.39 9.42
C LYS A 71 -15.80 13.57 8.14
N ALA A 72 -14.71 13.02 7.62
CA ALA A 72 -14.70 12.22 6.40
C ALA A 72 -13.41 11.42 6.32
N PHE A 73 -13.50 10.18 5.87
CA PHE A 73 -12.38 9.29 5.69
C PHE A 73 -12.65 8.30 4.55
N ILE A 74 -11.66 8.10 3.68
CA ILE A 74 -11.75 7.23 2.52
C ILE A 74 -10.48 6.40 2.40
N ILE A 75 -10.63 5.10 2.08
CA ILE A 75 -9.54 4.20 1.74
C ILE A 75 -9.69 3.77 0.28
N LEU A 76 -8.62 3.91 -0.49
CA LEU A 76 -8.56 3.49 -1.89
C LEU A 76 -7.57 2.34 -2.08
N LYS A 77 -7.93 1.36 -2.90
CA LYS A 77 -7.03 0.32 -3.41
C LYS A 77 -7.12 0.28 -4.92
N ASP A 78 -5.97 0.44 -5.60
CA ASP A 78 -5.87 0.50 -7.06
C ASP A 78 -6.80 1.54 -7.69
N GLY A 79 -7.04 2.65 -6.96
CA GLY A 79 -7.93 3.74 -7.35
C GLY A 79 -9.40 3.56 -6.96
N LYS A 80 -9.82 2.35 -6.56
CA LYS A 80 -11.21 2.03 -6.21
C LYS A 80 -11.48 2.25 -4.73
N ILE A 81 -12.71 2.64 -4.38
CA ILE A 81 -13.12 2.82 -2.98
C ILE A 81 -13.19 1.45 -2.30
N VAL A 82 -12.49 1.30 -1.18
CA VAL A 82 -12.58 0.12 -0.30
C VAL A 82 -13.52 0.39 0.87
N ALA A 83 -13.41 1.59 1.42
CA ALA A 83 -14.18 2.06 2.56
C ALA A 83 -14.34 3.57 2.50
N GLU A 84 -15.53 4.06 2.84
CA GLU A 84 -15.84 5.48 2.93
C GLU A 84 -16.73 5.70 4.16
N LYS A 85 -16.39 6.70 4.99
CA LYS A 85 -17.10 7.10 6.21
C LYS A 85 -17.15 8.63 6.32
N TYR A 86 -18.25 9.14 6.86
CA TYR A 86 -18.53 10.56 7.11
C TYR A 86 -18.90 10.77 8.58
#